data_AF-A0A8X7RL33-F1
#
_entry.id   AF-A0A8X7RL33-F1
#
_cell.length_a   1.000
_cell.length_b   1.000
_cell.length_c   1.000
_cell.angle_alpha   90.00
_cell.angle_beta   90.00
_cell.angle_gamma   90.00
#
_symmetry.space_group_name_H-M   'P 1'
#
loop_
_entity.id
_entity.type
_entity.pdbx_description
1 polymer ?
#
loop_
_entity_poly.entity_id
_entity_poly.type
_entity_poly.pdbx_seq_one_letter_code
_entity_poly.pdbx_strand_id
1 'polypeptide(L)'
;MSFVQEYIEWASCEAQEDVTEREYREKELQNQKLVLEAEVAHLKESRAELAESERRRVESAMFARFGGFVEKVRKYLSDRNVIHSQILIESQLSGVVSCLKLFIEEGIPIPAAKLAENEQALSVHTTALNQIEVNDLEMSDLPSFSFDADSVID
;
A
#
# COMPACT_ATOMS: atom_id res chain seq x y z
N MET A 1 18.56 -32.83 -79.58
CA MET A 1 17.61 -31.96 -78.84
C MET A 1 17.78 -30.53 -79.33
N SER A 2 16.76 -29.68 -79.19
CA SER A 2 16.77 -28.28 -79.67
C SER A 2 17.42 -27.37 -78.63
N PHE A 3 18.26 -26.41 -79.06
CA PHE A 3 18.91 -25.39 -78.21
C PHE A 3 17.93 -24.64 -77.29
N VAL A 4 16.68 -24.48 -77.74
CA VAL A 4 15.61 -23.85 -76.95
C VAL A 4 15.23 -24.70 -75.72
N GLN A 5 15.29 -26.03 -75.83
CA GLN A 5 14.97 -26.94 -74.74
C GLN A 5 16.03 -26.87 -73.63
N GLU A 6 17.31 -26.87 -73.99
CA GLU A 6 18.43 -26.75 -73.04
C GLU A 6 18.42 -25.40 -72.31
N TYR A 7 18.09 -24.31 -72.99
CA TYR A 7 17.99 -22.99 -72.36
C TYR A 7 16.84 -22.91 -71.35
N ILE A 8 15.69 -23.52 -71.66
CA ILE A 8 14.54 -23.58 -70.74
C ILE A 8 14.87 -24.43 -69.51
N GLU A 9 15.54 -25.57 -69.70
CA GLU A 9 15.99 -26.42 -68.59
C GLU A 9 17.02 -25.72 -67.70
N TRP A 10 17.99 -25.02 -68.29
CA TRP A 10 18.98 -24.25 -67.54
C TRP A 10 18.35 -23.11 -66.74
N ALA A 11 17.50 -22.29 -67.37
CA ALA A 11 16.81 -21.20 -66.69
C ALA A 11 15.83 -21.69 -65.60
N SER A 12 15.22 -22.87 -65.79
CA SER A 12 14.37 -23.50 -64.77
C SER A 12 15.20 -23.97 -63.58
N CYS A 13 16.37 -24.58 -63.79
CA CYS A 13 17.26 -24.99 -62.70
C CYS A 13 17.77 -23.78 -61.88
N GLU A 14 18.20 -22.72 -62.56
CA GLU A 14 18.71 -21.50 -61.91
C GLU A 14 17.62 -20.79 -61.09
N ALA A 15 16.39 -20.70 -61.63
CA ALA A 15 15.25 -20.16 -60.89
C ALA A 15 14.88 -21.03 -59.67
N GLN A 16 15.08 -22.34 -59.74
CA GLN A 16 14.78 -23.26 -58.65
C GLN A 16 15.83 -23.17 -57.53
N GLU A 17 17.12 -23.03 -57.88
CA GLU A 17 18.20 -22.74 -56.92
C GLU A 17 17.93 -21.42 -56.18
N ASP A 18 17.59 -20.34 -56.90
CA ASP A 18 17.29 -19.03 -56.32
C ASP A 18 16.11 -19.07 -55.31
N VAL A 19 15.08 -19.87 -55.61
CA VAL A 19 13.94 -20.09 -54.70
C VAL A 19 14.38 -20.84 -53.45
N THR A 20 15.16 -21.91 -53.59
CA THR A 20 15.63 -22.70 -52.43
C THR A 20 16.58 -21.91 -51.54
N GLU A 21 17.44 -21.05 -52.10
CA GLU A 21 18.34 -20.20 -51.32
C GLU A 21 17.57 -19.13 -50.56
N ARG A 22 16.53 -18.53 -51.17
CA ARG A 22 15.63 -17.60 -50.47
C ARG A 22 14.88 -18.27 -49.33
N GLU A 23 14.31 -19.45 -49.55
CA GLU A 23 13.62 -20.21 -48.49
C GLU A 23 14.55 -20.57 -47.34
N TYR A 24 15.81 -20.92 -47.63
CA TYR A 24 16.81 -21.19 -46.61
C TYR A 24 17.12 -19.94 -45.77
N ARG A 25 17.37 -18.80 -46.43
CA ARG A 25 17.62 -17.53 -45.73
C ARG A 25 16.41 -17.06 -44.93
N GLU A 26 15.19 -17.26 -45.44
CA GLU A 26 13.96 -16.91 -44.71
C GLU A 26 13.80 -17.75 -43.45
N LYS A 27 14.04 -19.06 -43.51
CA LYS A 27 14.03 -19.93 -42.33
C LYS A 27 15.08 -19.53 -41.31
N GLU A 28 16.28 -19.16 -41.75
CA GLU A 28 17.34 -18.69 -40.85
C GLU A 28 16.94 -17.38 -40.15
N LEU A 29 16.38 -16.41 -40.88
CA LEU A 29 15.88 -15.17 -40.30
C LEU A 29 14.71 -15.39 -39.34
N GLN A 30 13.81 -16.33 -39.65
CA GLN A 30 12.72 -16.71 -38.74
C GLN A 30 13.26 -17.34 -37.45
N ASN A 31 14.27 -18.20 -37.54
CA ASN A 31 14.92 -18.76 -36.35
C ASN A 31 15.58 -17.67 -35.50
N GLN A 32 16.33 -16.75 -36.13
CA GLN A 32 16.95 -15.62 -35.42
C GLN A 32 15.91 -14.70 -34.76
N LYS A 33 14.78 -14.44 -35.45
CA LYS A 33 13.67 -13.69 -34.90
C LYS A 33 13.09 -14.37 -33.65
N LEU A 34 12.86 -15.68 -33.69
CA LEU A 34 12.33 -16.42 -32.54
C LEU A 34 13.28 -16.37 -31.34
N VAL A 35 14.59 -16.47 -31.58
CA VAL A 35 15.61 -16.33 -30.53
C VAL A 35 15.57 -14.92 -29.92
N LEU A 36 15.55 -13.87 -30.75
CA LEU A 36 15.47 -12.49 -30.28
C LEU A 36 14.16 -12.21 -29.51
N GLU A 37 13.03 -12.75 -29.97
CA GLU A 37 11.75 -12.61 -29.25
C GLU A 37 11.80 -13.26 -27.86
N ALA A 38 12.45 -14.43 -27.74
CA ALA A 38 12.67 -15.08 -26.46
C ALA A 38 13.61 -14.28 -25.55
N GLU A 39 14.71 -13.73 -26.07
CA GLU A 39 15.63 -12.88 -25.31
C GLU A 39 14.94 -11.60 -24.82
N VAL A 40 14.13 -10.95 -25.67
CA VAL A 40 13.36 -9.76 -25.28
C VAL A 40 12.33 -10.09 -24.21
N ALA A 41 11.67 -11.24 -24.29
CA ALA A 41 10.75 -11.69 -23.25
C ALA A 41 11.48 -11.88 -21.91
N HIS A 42 12.62 -12.57 -21.93
CA HIS A 42 13.45 -12.77 -20.75
C HIS A 42 13.97 -11.45 -20.15
N LEU A 43 14.42 -10.51 -20.97
CA LEU A 43 14.86 -9.19 -20.50
C LEU A 43 13.72 -8.38 -19.88
N LYS A 44 12.50 -8.48 -20.42
CA LYS A 44 11.32 -7.83 -19.83
C LYS A 44 10.98 -8.41 -18.46
N GLU A 45 11.06 -9.73 -18.32
CA GLU A 45 10.85 -10.42 -17.04
C GLU A 45 11.91 -10.00 -16.02
N SER A 46 13.20 -10.10 -16.37
CA SER A 46 14.31 -9.67 -15.51
C SER A 46 14.19 -8.20 -15.08
N ARG A 47 13.77 -7.31 -15.99
CA ARG A 47 13.52 -5.90 -15.66
C ARG A 47 12.37 -5.73 -14.67
N ALA A 48 11.30 -6.51 -14.81
CA ALA A 48 10.17 -6.46 -13.87
C ALA A 48 10.59 -6.97 -12.48
N GLU A 49 11.36 -8.05 -12.42
CA GLU A 49 11.91 -8.59 -11.18
C GLU A 49 12.83 -7.59 -10.48
N LEU A 50 13.71 -6.91 -11.22
CA LEU A 50 14.58 -5.88 -10.67
C LEU A 50 13.78 -4.70 -10.11
N ALA A 51 12.79 -4.21 -10.86
CA ALA A 51 11.95 -3.10 -10.41
C ALA A 51 11.19 -3.45 -9.13
N GLU A 52 10.67 -4.68 -9.04
CA GLU A 52 9.96 -5.17 -7.87
C GLU A 52 10.93 -5.41 -6.68
N SER A 53 12.14 -5.90 -6.94
CA SER A 53 13.19 -6.04 -5.92
C SER A 53 13.57 -4.69 -5.31
N GLU A 54 13.79 -3.67 -6.15
CA GLU A 54 14.09 -2.31 -5.70
C GLU A 54 12.93 -1.70 -4.91
N ARG A 55 11.67 -1.91 -5.36
CA ARG A 55 10.49 -1.48 -4.62
C ARG A 55 10.47 -2.06 -3.21
N ARG A 56 10.68 -3.38 -3.08
CA ARG A 56 10.73 -4.04 -1.76
C ARG A 56 11.88 -3.55 -0.90
N ARG A 57 13.04 -3.30 -1.49
CA ARG A 57 14.21 -2.74 -0.78
C ARG A 57 13.89 -1.37 -0.20
N VAL A 58 13.29 -0.49 -1.00
CA VAL A 58 12.87 0.85 -0.56
C VAL A 58 11.79 0.76 0.52
N GLU A 59 10.77 -0.07 0.32
CA GLU A 59 9.70 -0.26 1.32
C GLU A 59 10.25 -0.79 2.64
N SER A 60 11.17 -1.74 2.59
CA SER A 60 11.84 -2.28 3.78
C SER A 60 12.67 -1.20 4.49
N ALA A 61 13.44 -0.40 3.75
CA ALA A 61 14.20 0.71 4.31
C ALA A 61 13.30 1.78 4.95
N MET A 62 12.19 2.13 4.28
CA MET A 62 11.21 3.08 4.81
C MET A 62 10.53 2.52 6.06
N PHE A 63 10.17 1.24 6.08
CA PHE A 63 9.57 0.61 7.25
C PHE A 63 10.56 0.53 8.42
N ALA A 64 11.82 0.19 8.17
CA ALA A 64 12.85 0.19 9.21
C ALA A 64 13.07 1.59 9.81
N ARG A 65 13.02 2.63 8.98
CA ARG A 65 13.25 4.02 9.40
C ARG A 65 12.03 4.67 10.06
N PHE A 66 10.83 4.44 9.53
CA PHE A 66 9.62 5.17 9.91
C PHE A 66 8.56 4.28 10.57
N GLY A 67 8.66 2.95 10.49
CA GLY A 67 7.61 2.02 10.91
C GLY A 67 7.20 2.19 12.37
N GLY A 68 8.18 2.33 13.28
CA GLY A 68 7.90 2.58 14.69
C GLY A 68 7.15 3.90 14.95
N PHE A 69 7.53 4.96 14.23
CA PHE A 69 6.84 6.25 14.31
C PHE A 69 5.42 6.19 13.74
N VAL A 70 5.24 5.57 12.57
CA VAL A 70 3.92 5.39 11.95
C VAL A 70 2.99 4.60 12.86
N GLU A 71 3.49 3.55 13.53
CA GLU A 71 2.68 2.78 14.47
C GLU A 71 2.28 3.61 15.70
N LYS A 72 3.20 4.42 16.25
CA LYS A 72 2.89 5.36 17.32
C LYS A 72 1.82 6.37 16.91
N VAL A 73 1.93 6.96 15.72
CA VAL A 73 0.93 7.90 15.18
C VAL A 73 -0.42 7.22 15.00
N ARG A 74 -0.44 5.99 14.47
CA ARG A 74 -1.68 5.22 14.32
C ARG A 74 -2.34 4.98 15.67
N LYS A 75 -1.57 4.55 16.67
CA LYS A 75 -2.06 4.34 18.03
C LYS A 75 -2.60 5.64 18.62
N TYR A 76 -1.84 6.74 18.56
CA TYR A 76 -2.27 8.06 19.04
C TYR A 76 -3.61 8.50 18.44
N LEU A 77 -3.78 8.38 17.12
CA LEU A 77 -5.04 8.75 16.45
C LEU A 77 -6.20 7.85 16.87
N SER A 78 -5.93 6.56 17.10
CA SER A 78 -6.93 5.58 17.54
C SER A 78 -7.39 5.90 18.96
N ASP A 79 -6.44 6.12 19.87
CA ASP A 79 -6.69 6.49 21.26
C ASP A 79 -7.47 7.82 21.32
N ARG A 80 -7.04 8.84 20.56
CA ARG A 80 -7.72 10.14 20.48
C ARG A 80 -9.20 10.02 20.08
N ASN A 81 -9.52 9.17 19.10
CA ASN A 81 -10.91 8.98 18.65
C ASN A 81 -11.78 8.35 19.74
N VAL A 82 -11.23 7.38 20.48
CA VAL A 82 -11.91 6.73 21.61
C VAL A 82 -12.12 7.72 22.76
N ILE A 83 -11.08 8.44 23.15
CA ILE A 83 -11.12 9.44 24.23
C ILE A 83 -12.13 10.53 23.91
N HIS A 84 -12.11 11.07 22.70
CA HIS A 84 -13.02 12.15 22.33
C HIS A 84 -14.49 11.72 22.41
N SER A 85 -14.79 10.50 21.96
CA SER A 85 -16.14 9.92 22.05
C SER A 85 -16.56 9.75 23.52
N GLN A 86 -15.65 9.30 24.36
CA GLN A 86 -15.92 9.06 25.78
C GLN A 86 -16.11 10.37 26.56
N ILE A 87 -15.31 11.41 26.28
CA ILE A 87 -15.47 12.76 26.85
C ILE A 87 -16.83 13.34 26.49
N LEU A 88 -17.28 13.17 25.24
CA LEU A 88 -18.58 13.66 24.80
C LEU A 88 -19.72 13.01 25.58
N ILE A 89 -19.67 11.70 25.77
CA ILE A 89 -20.69 10.94 26.53
C ILE A 89 -20.69 11.38 28.00
N GLU A 90 -19.51 11.47 28.63
CA GLU A 90 -19.38 11.94 30.02
C GLU A 90 -19.97 13.35 30.18
N SER A 91 -19.63 14.28 29.29
CA SER A 91 -20.10 15.65 29.35
C SER A 91 -21.62 15.75 29.20
N GLN A 92 -22.21 14.96 28.29
CA GLN A 92 -23.67 14.90 28.12
C GLN A 92 -24.36 14.31 29.36
N LEU A 93 -23.85 13.19 29.90
CA LEU A 93 -24.39 12.58 31.12
C LEU A 93 -24.28 13.51 32.33
N SER A 94 -23.15 14.20 32.46
CA SER A 94 -22.92 15.21 33.50
C SER A 94 -23.98 16.32 33.42
N GLY A 95 -24.21 16.87 32.22
CA GLY A 95 -25.28 17.85 31.98
C GLY A 95 -26.69 17.33 32.32
N VAL A 96 -27.01 16.10 31.94
CA VAL A 96 -28.30 15.46 32.27
C VAL A 96 -28.46 15.31 33.79
N VAL A 97 -27.45 14.78 34.49
CA VAL A 97 -27.48 14.62 35.95
C VAL A 97 -27.64 15.97 36.64
N SER A 98 -26.93 17.00 36.20
CA SER A 98 -27.07 18.36 36.74
C SER A 98 -28.50 18.90 36.56
N CYS A 99 -29.09 18.75 35.36
CA CYS A 99 -30.47 19.17 35.11
C CYS A 99 -31.49 18.41 35.97
N LEU A 100 -31.33 17.10 36.12
CA LEU A 100 -32.21 16.29 36.98
C LEU A 100 -32.12 16.71 38.45
N LYS A 101 -30.91 17.06 38.93
CA LYS A 101 -30.73 17.58 40.30
C LYS A 101 -31.41 18.94 40.49
N LEU A 102 -31.26 19.86 39.54
CA LEU A 102 -31.96 21.15 39.56
C LEU A 102 -33.48 20.99 39.61
N PHE A 103 -34.05 20.09 38.82
CA PHE A 103 -35.49 19.82 38.86
C PHE A 103 -35.97 19.31 40.22
N ILE A 104 -35.18 18.48 40.91
CA ILE A 104 -35.50 18.04 42.27
C ILE A 104 -35.44 19.24 43.25
N GLU A 105 -34.44 20.11 43.10
CA GLU A 105 -34.31 21.34 43.92
C GLU A 105 -35.52 22.28 43.73
N GLU A 106 -36.04 22.39 42.51
CA GLU A 106 -37.24 23.16 42.15
C GLU A 106 -38.57 22.43 42.50
N GLY A 107 -38.50 21.27 43.16
CA GLY A 107 -39.67 20.52 43.61
C GLY A 107 -40.40 19.73 42.52
N ILE A 108 -39.78 19.54 41.35
CA ILE A 108 -40.31 18.72 40.26
C ILE A 108 -40.03 17.24 40.59
N PRO A 109 -41.07 16.38 40.67
CA PRO A 109 -40.88 14.99 41.04
C PRO A 109 -40.19 14.20 39.92
N ILE A 110 -38.98 13.74 40.19
CA ILE A 110 -38.21 12.84 39.31
C ILE A 110 -38.11 11.46 39.96
N PRO A 111 -38.26 10.37 39.20
CA PRO A 111 -38.04 9.02 39.72
C PRO A 111 -36.59 8.86 40.22
N ALA A 112 -36.41 8.59 41.51
CA ALA A 112 -35.09 8.40 42.12
C ALA A 112 -34.26 7.31 41.42
N ALA A 113 -34.92 6.25 40.92
CA ALA A 113 -34.26 5.20 40.14
C ALA A 113 -33.63 5.73 38.85
N LYS A 114 -34.24 6.71 38.19
CA LYS A 114 -33.72 7.31 36.96
C LYS A 114 -32.53 8.24 37.23
N LEU A 115 -32.55 8.97 38.34
CA LEU A 115 -31.37 9.73 38.76
C LEU A 115 -30.20 8.78 39.08
N ALA A 116 -30.44 7.75 39.88
CA ALA A 116 -29.42 6.78 40.27
C ALA A 116 -28.81 6.04 39.06
N GLU A 117 -29.62 5.67 38.06
CA GLU A 117 -29.17 5.07 36.80
C GLU A 117 -28.19 5.99 36.05
N ASN A 118 -28.52 7.28 35.93
CA ASN A 118 -27.66 8.25 35.25
C ASN A 118 -26.38 8.56 36.04
N GLU A 119 -26.46 8.64 37.38
CA GLU A 119 -25.29 8.83 38.24
C GLU A 119 -24.34 7.63 38.17
N GLN A 120 -24.88 6.41 38.14
CA GLN A 120 -24.08 5.20 37.95
C GLN A 120 -23.42 5.18 36.58
N ALA A 121 -24.15 5.49 35.50
CA ALA A 121 -23.61 5.57 34.15
C ALA A 121 -22.49 6.63 34.06
N LEU A 122 -22.70 7.81 34.63
CA LEU A 122 -21.69 8.87 34.70
C LEU A 122 -20.43 8.39 35.43
N SER A 123 -20.58 7.70 36.56
CA SER A 123 -19.45 7.14 37.32
C SER A 123 -18.66 6.12 36.50
N VAL A 124 -19.34 5.26 35.73
CA VAL A 124 -18.69 4.27 34.86
C VAL A 124 -17.89 4.99 33.75
N HIS A 125 -18.49 5.96 33.07
CA HIS A 125 -17.83 6.69 31.99
C HIS A 125 -16.64 7.52 32.50
N THR A 126 -16.78 8.15 33.67
CA THR A 126 -15.70 8.89 34.34
C THR A 126 -14.55 7.97 34.73
N THR A 127 -14.86 6.80 35.29
CA THR A 127 -13.84 5.81 35.68
C THR A 127 -13.09 5.30 34.44
N ALA A 128 -13.82 5.01 33.36
CA ALA A 128 -13.23 4.59 32.10
C ALA A 128 -12.28 5.67 31.53
N LEU A 129 -12.67 6.96 31.56
CA LEU A 129 -11.77 8.05 31.16
C LEU A 129 -10.49 8.10 31.99
N ASN A 130 -10.60 7.96 33.31
CA ASN A 130 -9.45 8.00 34.22
C ASN A 130 -8.50 6.81 34.04
N GLN A 131 -8.95 5.72 33.43
CA GLN A 131 -8.15 4.53 33.16
C GLN A 131 -7.49 4.55 31.78
N ILE A 132 -7.84 5.49 30.89
CA ILE A 132 -7.21 5.58 29.57
C ILE A 132 -5.86 6.27 29.71
N GLU A 133 -4.79 5.49 29.54
CA GLU A 133 -3.44 6.04 29.34
C GLU A 133 -3.27 6.45 27.87
N VAL A 134 -3.08 7.75 27.65
CA VAL A 134 -2.82 8.32 26.32
C VAL A 134 -1.33 8.48 26.16
N ASN A 135 -0.76 7.81 25.16
CA ASN A 135 0.63 8.08 24.79
C ASN A 135 0.65 9.35 23.94
N ASP A 136 1.28 10.41 24.44
CA ASP A 136 1.50 11.62 23.65
C ASP A 136 2.54 11.37 22.55
N LEU A 137 2.35 12.06 21.42
CA LEU A 137 3.36 12.14 20.36
C LEU A 137 4.34 13.25 20.72
N GLU A 138 5.60 12.88 20.96
CA GLU A 138 6.67 13.82 21.25
C GLU A 138 7.51 14.12 20.00
N MET A 139 8.20 15.27 20.01
CA MET A 139 9.17 15.60 18.96
C MET A 139 10.35 14.61 18.91
N SER A 140 10.63 13.94 20.03
CA SER A 140 11.62 12.88 20.17
C SER A 140 11.23 11.60 19.40
N ASP A 141 9.95 11.43 19.06
CA ASP A 141 9.45 10.29 18.28
C ASP A 141 9.73 10.44 16.78
N LEU A 142 10.05 11.65 16.33
CA LEU A 142 10.37 11.89 14.92
C LEU A 142 11.69 11.19 14.57
N PRO A 143 11.70 10.37 13.51
CA PRO A 143 12.93 9.75 13.05
C PRO A 143 13.92 10.83 12.62
N SER A 144 15.18 10.68 13.04
CA SER A 144 16.24 11.61 12.69
C SER A 144 16.48 11.61 11.18
N PHE A 145 16.51 12.82 10.61
CA PHE A 145 16.86 13.04 9.21
C PHE A 145 18.40 13.10 9.08
N SER A 146 19.10 11.96 9.14
CA SER A 146 20.39 11.87 8.45
C SER A 146 20.10 11.46 7.00
N PHE A 147 20.52 12.32 6.08
CA PHE A 147 20.62 11.96 4.67
C PHE A 147 22.06 11.46 4.53
N ASP A 148 22.26 10.14 4.58
CA ASP A 148 23.57 9.58 4.25
C ASP A 148 23.75 9.80 2.74
N ALA A 149 24.42 10.90 2.40
CA ALA A 149 24.74 11.30 1.04
C ALA A 149 25.95 10.51 0.48
N ASP A 150 26.20 9.30 0.99
CA ASP A 150 27.30 8.44 0.59
C ASP A 150 26.76 7.17 -0.08
N SER A 151 26.15 7.36 -1.25
CA SER A 151 26.18 6.35 -2.30
C SER A 151 26.23 7.05 -3.66
N VAL A 152 27.27 7.86 -3.83
CA VAL A 152 27.76 8.20 -5.17
C VAL A 152 28.22 6.89 -5.80
N ILE A 153 27.59 6.62 -6.94
CA ILE A 153 27.78 5.50 -7.86
C ILE A 153 29.27 5.40 -8.22
N ASP A 154 29.83 4.19 -8.13
CA ASP A 154 30.98 3.73 -8.92
C ASP A 154 30.51 2.58 -9.82
#